data_AF-X1K2V7-F1
#
_entry.id   AF-X1K2V7-F1
#
_cell.length_a   1.000
_cell.length_b   1.000
_cell.length_c   1.000
_cell.angle_alpha   90.00
_cell.angle_beta   90.00
_cell.angle_gamma   90.00
#
_symmetry.space_group_name_H-M   'P 1'
#
loop_
_entity.id
_entity.type
_entity.pdbx_description
1 polymer ?
#
loop_
_entity_poly.entity_id
_entity_poly.type
_entity_poly.pdbx_seq_one_letter_code
_entity_poly.pdbx_strand_id
1 'polypeptide(L)' 'FDTVARALELGHKHGVMTICNPAPAKNIPPGLLKHVDLLTPNETEARILLGLPPDDE' A
#
# COMPACT_ATOMS: atom_id res chain seq x y z
N PHE A 1 -8.60 6.03 -2.44
CA PHE A 1 -7.34 6.15 -1.69
C PHE A 1 -6.86 7.61 -1.67
N ASP A 2 -7.72 8.59 -1.93
CA ASP A 2 -7.28 9.91 -2.39
C ASP A 2 -6.55 10.70 -1.31
N THR A 3 -7.07 10.67 -0.07
CA THR A 3 -6.38 11.25 1.10
C THR A 3 -5.05 10.57 1.39
N VAL A 4 -4.99 9.23 1.28
CA VAL A 4 -3.77 8.44 1.50
C VAL A 4 -2.74 8.77 0.43
N ALA A 5 -3.14 8.83 -0.84
CA ALA A 5 -2.28 9.19 -1.96
C ALA A 5 -1.67 10.58 -1.77
N ARG A 6 -2.50 11.55 -1.35
CA ARG A 6 -2.03 12.90 -1.12
C ARG A 6 -1.04 12.98 0.05
N ALA A 7 -1.27 12.22 1.12
CA ALA A 7 -0.36 12.17 2.26
C ALA A 7 1.00 11.56 1.88
N LEU A 8 0.98 10.44 1.13
CA LEU A 8 2.20 9.78 0.65
C LEU A 8 2.98 10.67 -0.31
N GLU A 9 2.31 11.32 -1.26
CA GLU A 9 2.93 12.27 -2.19
C GLU A 9 3.60 13.43 -1.43
N LEU A 10 2.94 13.98 -0.41
CA LEU A 10 3.49 15.04 0.42
C LEU A 10 4.70 14.57 1.24
N GLY A 11 4.63 13.38 1.84
CA GLY A 11 5.75 12.80 2.60
C GLY A 11 6.97 12.64 1.71
N HIS A 12 6.80 11.97 0.57
CA HIS A 12 7.85 11.76 -0.43
C HIS A 12 8.42 13.10 -0.94
N LYS A 13 7.57 14.09 -1.24
CA LYS A 13 8.01 15.43 -1.69
C LYS A 13 8.93 16.14 -0.68
N HIS A 14 8.74 15.91 0.61
CA HIS A 14 9.55 16.54 1.67
C HIS A 14 10.67 15.63 2.20
N GLY A 15 10.93 14.49 1.55
CA GLY A 15 11.96 13.54 1.98
C GLY A 15 11.65 12.84 3.30
N VAL A 16 10.37 12.76 3.68
CA VAL A 16 9.91 12.03 4.87
C VAL A 16 9.62 10.59 4.48
N MET A 17 10.10 9.64 5.28
CA MET A 17 9.84 8.21 5.07
C MET A 17 8.34 7.91 5.10
N THR A 18 7.87 7.25 4.06
CA THR A 18 6.47 6.91 3.85
C THR A 18 6.23 5.42 4.13
N ILE A 19 5.42 5.13 5.13
CA ILE A 19 5.04 3.75 5.50
C ILE A 19 3.55 3.57 5.26
N CYS A 20 3.17 2.52 4.55
CA CYS A 20 1.78 2.18 4.28
C CYS A 20 1.46 0.76 4.72
N ASN A 21 0.51 0.63 5.65
CA ASN A 21 -0.17 -0.63 5.94
C ASN A 21 -1.41 -0.74 5.03
N PRO A 22 -1.45 -1.65 4.04
CA PRO A 22 -2.54 -1.77 3.09
C PRO A 22 -3.74 -2.56 3.65
N ALA A 23 -4.19 -2.16 4.83
CA ALA A 23 -5.28 -2.79 5.56
C ALA A 23 -6.58 -1.97 5.49
N PRO A 24 -7.76 -2.62 5.44
CA PRO A 24 -7.94 -4.05 5.17
C PRO A 24 -7.63 -4.37 3.70
N ALA A 25 -7.42 -5.64 3.38
CA ALA A 25 -7.01 -6.09 2.06
C ALA A 25 -7.87 -5.50 0.92
N LYS A 26 -7.25 -4.63 0.12
CA LYS A 26 -7.86 -3.91 -0.99
C LYS A 26 -6.84 -3.77 -2.11
N ASN A 27 -7.35 -3.75 -3.34
CA ASN A 27 -6.52 -3.41 -4.50
C ASN A 27 -5.99 -1.98 -4.35
N ILE A 28 -4.66 -1.87 -4.27
CA ILE A 28 -3.97 -0.59 -4.23
C ILE A 28 -3.86 -0.04 -5.66
N PRO A 29 -4.23 1.22 -5.91
CA PRO A 29 -3.97 1.84 -7.20
C PRO A 29 -2.46 1.83 -7.51
N PRO A 30 -2.03 1.40 -8.71
CA PRO A 30 -0.60 1.29 -9.03
C PRO A 30 0.20 2.60 -8.83
N GLY A 31 -0.46 3.75 -8.98
CA GLY A 31 0.15 5.06 -8.74
C GLY A 31 0.46 5.37 -7.27
N LEU A 32 -0.22 4.71 -6.32
CA LEU A 32 -0.03 4.93 -4.89
C LEU A 32 1.35 4.43 -4.42
N LEU A 33 1.76 3.25 -4.91
CA LEU A 33 3.00 2.59 -4.51
C LEU A 33 4.26 3.38 -4.89
N LYS A 34 4.16 4.31 -5.86
CA LYS A 34 5.27 5.19 -6.25
C LYS A 34 5.74 6.13 -5.13
N HIS A 35 4.93 6.32 -4.10
CA HIS A 35 5.19 7.20 -2.98
C HIS A 35 5.23 6.44 -1.65
N VAL A 36 5.50 5.12 -1.68
CA VAL A 36 5.61 4.26 -0.50
C VAL A 36 7.03 3.71 -0.42
N ASP A 37 7.75 4.04 0.64
CA ASP A 37 9.09 3.49 0.91
C ASP A 37 9.01 2.10 1.56
N LEU A 38 8.03 1.91 2.45
CA LEU A 38 7.80 0.65 3.14
C LEU A 38 6.32 0.27 3.13
N LEU A 39 6.01 -0.89 2.55
CA LEU A 39 4.70 -1.51 2.60
C LEU A 39 4.68 -2.61 3.67
N THR A 40 3.65 -2.65 4.52
CA THR A 40 3.56 -3.62 5.63
C THR A 40 2.27 -4.46 5.59
N PRO A 41 2.05 -5.29 4.55
CA PRO A 41 0.89 -6.16 4.50
C PRO A 41 1.06 -7.35 5.48
N ASN A 42 -0.05 -7.92 5.94
CA ASN A 42 -0.06 -9.31 6.44
C ASN A 42 -0.11 -10.33 5.26
N GLU A 43 -0.15 -11.62 5.58
CA GLU A 43 -0.16 -12.70 4.57
C GLU A 43 -1.35 -12.60 3.59
N THR A 44 -2.57 -12.47 4.12
CA THR A 44 -3.80 -12.33 3.31
C THR A 44 -3.77 -11.09 2.42
N GLU A 45 -3.31 -9.95 2.94
CA GLU A 45 -3.18 -8.69 2.18
C GLU A 45 -2.14 -8.81 1.07
N ALA A 46 -0.99 -9.43 1.35
CA ALA A 46 0.07 -9.65 0.36
C ALA A 46 -0.42 -10.53 -0.80
N ARG A 47 -1.16 -11.59 -0.51
CA ARG A 47 -1.76 -12.46 -1.53
C ARG A 47 -2.72 -11.70 -2.43
N ILE A 48 -3.63 -10.93 -1.85
CA ILE A 48 -4.58 -10.10 -2.62
C ILE A 48 -3.84 -9.09 -3.50
N LEU A 49 -2.79 -8.44 -2.99
CA LEU A 49 -1.96 -7.51 -3.77
C LEU A 49 -1.25 -8.17 -4.95
N LEU A 50 -0.91 -9.46 -4.82
CA LEU A 50 -0.32 -10.28 -5.88
C LEU A 50 -1.36 -10.91 -6.82
N GLY A 51 -2.66 -10.66 -6.59
CA GLY A 51 -3.75 -11.25 -7.36
C GLY A 51 -4.00 -12.73 -7.04
N LEU A 52 -3.53 -13.21 -5.90
CA LEU A 52 -3.75 -14.56 -5.39
C LEU A 52 -5.03 -14.60 -4.51
N PRO A 53 -5.63 -15.78 -4.29
CA PRO A 53 -6.73 -15.95 -3.34
C PRO A 53 -6.32 -15.51 -1.92
N PRO A 54 -7.24 -14.97 -1.09
CA PRO A 54 -6.94 -14.48 0.27
C PRO A 54 -6.32 -15.53 1.19
N ASP A 55 -6.73 -16.79 1.02
CA ASP A 55 -6.30 -17.92 1.82
C ASP A 55 -5.66 -19.00 0.91
N ASP A 56 -4.79 -19.83 1.49
CA ASP A 56 -4.47 -21.15 0.96
C ASP A 56 -5.55 -22.09 1.48
N GLU A 57 -6.47 -22.56 0.63
CA GLU A 57 -7.02 -23.89 0.89
C GLU A 57 -5.95 -24.94 0.57
#